data_AF-A0AAV9QGD3-F1
#
_entry.id   AF-A0AAV9QGD3-F1
#
_cell.length_a   1.000
_cell.length_b   1.000
_cell.length_c   1.000
_cell.angle_alpha   90.00
_cell.angle_beta   90.00
_cell.angle_gamma   90.00
#
_symmetry.space_group_name_H-M   'P 1'
#
loop_
_entity.id
_entity.type
_entity.pdbx_description
1 polymer ?
#
loop_
_entity_poly.entity_id
_entity_poly.type
_entity_poly.pdbx_seq_one_letter_code
_entity_poly.pdbx_strand_id
1 'polypeptide(L)'
;MDFSNIFRLVNLAVGGIMILGGISQFIPHIGFRNIIVGIYVIIFGLAIAGLELLPQVPPYLPKYASFLFSFLGRGIFYIFVGCIILENNVLRIIAGTIIGFVGVGYCALEFLPSIEPPSNMRDADAGWGAEQV
;
A
#
# COMPACT_ATOMS: atom_id res chain seq x y z
N MET A 1 -8.57 -20.43 -4.35
CA MET A 1 -8.84 -18.99 -4.17
C MET A 1 -8.18 -18.28 -5.33
N ASP A 2 -8.92 -17.48 -6.11
CA ASP A 2 -8.36 -16.70 -7.21
C ASP A 2 -7.25 -15.76 -6.70
N PHE A 3 -6.12 -15.69 -7.41
CA PHE A 3 -4.96 -14.86 -7.03
C PHE A 3 -5.35 -13.40 -6.70
N SER A 4 -6.37 -12.87 -7.38
CA SER A 4 -6.93 -11.53 -7.13
C SER A 4 -7.43 -11.33 -5.69
N ASN A 5 -8.12 -12.32 -5.11
CA ASN A 5 -8.62 -12.24 -3.74
C ASN A 5 -7.49 -12.30 -2.71
N ILE A 6 -6.41 -13.05 -3.01
CA ILE A 6 -5.22 -13.13 -2.16
C ILE A 6 -4.53 -11.77 -2.11
N PHE A 7 -4.34 -11.11 -3.27
CA PHE A 7 -3.73 -9.77 -3.30
C PHE A 7 -4.56 -8.72 -2.58
N ARG A 8 -5.88 -8.71 -2.75
CA ARG A 8 -6.79 -7.83 -2.01
C ARG A 8 -6.68 -8.04 -0.50
N LEU A 9 -6.64 -9.30 -0.05
CA LEU A 9 -6.51 -9.64 1.36
C LEU A 9 -5.17 -9.17 1.93
N VAL A 10 -4.07 -9.35 1.19
CA VAL A 10 -2.73 -8.89 1.60
C VAL A 10 -2.69 -7.37 1.68
N ASN A 11 -3.22 -6.66 0.68
CA ASN A 11 -3.25 -5.19 0.67
C ASN A 11 -4.09 -4.64 1.83
N LEU A 12 -5.24 -5.26 2.12
CA LEU A 12 -6.09 -4.90 3.26
C LEU A 12 -5.39 -5.17 4.60
N ALA A 13 -4.71 -6.30 4.73
CA ALA A 13 -3.93 -6.63 5.91
C ALA A 13 -2.79 -5.62 6.13
N VAL A 14 -2.06 -5.26 5.07
CA VAL A 14 -1.00 -4.25 5.11
C VAL A 14 -1.56 -2.89 5.52
N GLY A 15 -2.68 -2.46 4.94
CA GLY A 15 -3.37 -1.21 5.33
C GLY A 15 -3.78 -1.21 6.81
N GLY A 16 -4.31 -2.33 7.31
CA GLY A 16 -4.65 -2.50 8.73
C GLY A 16 -3.43 -2.42 9.65
N ILE A 17 -2.34 -3.10 9.30
CA ILE A 17 -1.08 -3.05 10.08
C ILE A 17 -0.49 -1.64 10.07
N MET A 18 -0.59 -0.90 8.96
CA MET A 18 -0.18 0.51 8.91
C MET A 18 -1.00 1.38 9.86
N ILE A 19 -2.33 1.26 9.85
CA ILE A 19 -3.19 2.05 10.76
C ILE A 19 -2.86 1.74 12.24
N LEU A 20 -2.74 0.45 12.59
CA LEU A 20 -2.36 0.03 13.94
C LEU A 20 -0.94 0.51 14.31
N GLY A 21 0.00 0.44 13.36
CA GLY A 21 1.37 0.93 13.50
C GLY A 21 1.42 2.44 13.75
N GLY A 22 0.63 3.22 13.01
CA GLY A 22 0.50 4.66 13.19
C GLY A 22 -0.13 5.06 14.53
N ILE A 23 -1.17 4.35 14.98
CA ILE A 23 -1.78 4.57 16.31
C ILE A 23 -0.77 4.23 17.43
N SER A 24 0.02 3.16 17.27
CA SER A 24 1.03 2.76 18.26
C SER A 24 2.17 3.77 18.41
N GLN A 25 2.34 4.68 17.44
CA GLN A 25 3.36 5.72 17.46
C GLN A 25 3.06 6.83 18.48
N PHE A 26 1.81 6.93 18.93
CA PHE A 26 1.38 7.91 19.95
C PHE A 26 1.59 7.46 21.40
N ILE A 27 1.88 6.18 21.66
CA ILE A 27 1.70 5.58 23.00
C ILE A 27 2.92 5.60 23.97
N PRO A 28 4.20 5.80 23.56
CA PRO A 28 5.28 5.85 24.57
C PRO A 28 6.03 7.18 24.75
N HIS A 29 6.20 8.03 23.73
CA HIS A 29 6.81 9.37 23.83
C HIS A 29 6.25 10.28 22.74
N ILE A 30 5.59 11.36 23.14
CA ILE A 30 4.98 12.35 22.23
C ILE A 30 6.08 13.30 21.75
N GLY A 31 6.90 12.82 20.81
CA GLY A 31 7.81 13.66 20.04
C GLY A 31 7.11 14.22 18.80
N PHE A 32 7.41 15.47 18.43
CA PHE A 32 6.83 16.10 17.23
C PHE A 32 7.05 15.27 15.95
N ARG A 33 8.22 14.62 15.83
CA ARG A 33 8.54 13.66 14.77
C ARG A 33 7.58 12.47 14.73
N ASN A 34 7.24 11.91 15.88
CA ASN A 34 6.41 10.72 15.98
C ASN A 34 4.96 11.02 15.61
N ILE A 35 4.46 12.19 16.01
CA ILE A 35 3.13 12.66 15.60
C ILE A 35 3.05 12.77 14.08
N ILE A 36 4.02 13.46 13.46
CA ILE A 36 4.05 13.67 12.01
C ILE A 36 4.07 12.32 11.28
N VAL A 37 4.98 11.44 11.69
CA VAL A 37 5.11 10.12 11.08
C VAL A 37 3.84 9.28 11.29
N GLY A 38 3.26 9.28 12.48
CA GLY A 38 2.01 8.56 12.78
C GLY A 38 0.84 9.02 11.90
N ILE A 39 0.70 10.33 11.68
CA ILE A 39 -0.31 10.90 10.78
C ILE A 39 -0.09 10.41 9.34
N TYR A 40 1.14 10.49 8.82
CA TYR A 40 1.45 10.02 7.47
C TYR A 40 1.15 8.52 7.31
N VAL A 41 1.56 7.70 8.27
CA VAL A 41 1.34 6.25 8.24
C VAL A 41 -0.16 5.91 8.27
N ILE A 42 -0.98 6.64 9.05
CA ILE A 42 -2.44 6.45 9.07
C ILE A 42 -3.06 6.86 7.73
N ILE A 43 -2.68 8.02 7.17
CA ILE A 43 -3.18 8.47 5.86
C ILE A 43 -2.83 7.46 4.78
N PHE A 44 -1.60 6.95 4.77
CA PHE A 44 -1.15 5.95 3.81
C PHE A 44 -1.86 4.60 3.99
N GLY A 45 -2.06 4.15 5.23
CA GLY A 45 -2.85 2.94 5.53
C GLY A 45 -4.30 3.06 5.08
N LEU A 46 -4.93 4.23 5.31
CA LEU A 46 -6.28 4.53 4.82
C LEU A 46 -6.34 4.62 3.29
N ALA A 47 -5.33 5.17 2.63
CA ALA A 47 -5.27 5.21 1.18
C ALA A 47 -5.21 3.79 0.59
N ILE A 48 -4.38 2.90 1.14
CA ILE A 48 -4.30 1.50 0.68
C ILE A 48 -5.60 0.75 0.97
N ALA A 49 -6.14 0.88 2.18
CA ALA A 49 -7.40 0.22 2.54
C ALA A 49 -8.57 0.75 1.69
N GLY A 50 -8.63 2.05 1.46
CA GLY A 50 -9.64 2.71 0.62
C GLY A 50 -9.57 2.26 -0.83
N LEU A 51 -8.37 2.13 -1.40
CA LEU A 51 -8.18 1.62 -2.76
C LEU A 51 -8.69 0.19 -2.95
N GLU A 52 -8.71 -0.63 -1.91
CA GLU A 52 -9.24 -2.00 -1.99
C GLU A 52 -10.70 -2.14 -1.57
N LEU A 53 -11.19 -1.26 -0.69
CA LEU A 53 -12.59 -1.24 -0.27
C LEU A 53 -13.49 -0.53 -1.27
N LEU A 54 -12.94 0.34 -2.13
CA LEU A 54 -13.67 0.99 -3.22
C LEU A 54 -13.87 -0.03 -4.36
N PRO A 55 -15.12 -0.45 -4.67
CA PRO A 55 -15.40 -1.44 -5.71
C PRO A 55 -15.08 -0.95 -7.13
N GLN A 56 -14.98 0.37 -7.31
CA GLN A 56 -14.67 1.02 -8.59
C GLN A 56 -13.78 2.23 -8.30
N VAL A 57 -12.55 2.21 -8.83
CA VAL A 57 -11.59 3.29 -8.62
C VAL A 57 -12.03 4.50 -9.44
N PRO A 58 -12.19 5.68 -8.83
CA PRO A 58 -12.50 6.90 -9.57
C PRO A 58 -11.48 7.15 -10.69
N PRO A 59 -11.90 7.51 -11.92
CA PRO A 59 -11.02 7.63 -13.09
C PRO A 59 -9.91 8.69 -12.95
N TYR A 60 -10.00 9.57 -11.95
CA TYR A 60 -8.98 10.57 -11.66
C TYR A 60 -7.79 10.03 -10.83
N LEU A 61 -7.97 8.95 -10.07
CA LEU A 61 -6.94 8.39 -9.17
C LEU A 61 -5.74 7.79 -9.91
N PRO A 62 -5.93 7.02 -11.00
CA PRO A 62 -4.81 6.51 -11.82
C PRO A 62 -3.95 7.61 -12.43
N LYS A 63 -4.50 8.82 -12.66
CA LYS A 63 -3.78 9.97 -13.22
C LYS A 63 -2.80 10.60 -12.22
N TYR A 64 -3.12 10.59 -10.93
CA TYR A 64 -2.28 11.19 -9.88
C TYR A 64 -1.49 10.16 -9.08
N ALA A 65 -1.92 8.91 -9.06
CA ALA A 65 -1.38 7.85 -8.23
C ALA A 65 -1.05 6.59 -9.04
N SER A 66 -0.58 6.70 -10.29
CA SER A 66 -0.27 5.55 -11.16
C SER A 66 0.69 4.53 -10.51
N PHE A 67 1.59 5.02 -9.65
CA PHE A 67 2.51 4.20 -8.85
C PHE A 67 1.80 3.28 -7.84
N LEU A 68 0.67 3.70 -7.27
CA LEU A 68 -0.17 2.86 -6.42
C LEU A 68 -1.01 1.86 -7.21
N PHE A 69 -0.94 1.84 -8.55
CA PHE A 69 -1.57 0.85 -9.42
C PHE A 69 -0.55 -0.04 -10.15
N SER A 70 0.73 0.01 -9.75
CA SER A 70 1.79 -0.87 -10.25
C SER A 70 2.35 -1.74 -9.11
N PHE A 71 2.74 -2.98 -9.42
CA PHE A 71 3.35 -3.91 -8.45
C PHE A 71 4.67 -3.35 -7.91
N LEU A 72 5.51 -2.79 -8.79
CA LEU A 72 6.75 -2.11 -8.40
C LEU A 72 6.47 -0.95 -7.47
N GLY A 73 5.47 -0.14 -7.85
CA GLY A 73 5.20 1.08 -7.13
C GLY A 73 4.67 0.81 -5.73
N ARG A 74 3.71 -0.11 -5.60
CA ARG A 74 3.27 -0.58 -4.29
C ARG A 74 4.40 -1.21 -3.47
N GLY A 75 5.27 -2.00 -4.10
CA GLY A 75 6.42 -2.61 -3.43
C GLY A 75 7.37 -1.58 -2.84
N ILE A 76 7.82 -0.61 -3.63
CA ILE A 76 8.69 0.49 -3.18
C ILE A 76 7.99 1.31 -2.08
N PHE A 77 6.69 1.55 -2.21
CA PHE A 77 5.90 2.26 -1.21
C PHE A 77 5.87 1.53 0.14
N TYR A 78 5.64 0.22 0.12
CA TYR A 78 5.62 -0.60 1.33
C TYR A 78 6.99 -0.65 1.99
N ILE A 79 8.08 -0.74 1.21
CA ILE A 79 9.44 -0.62 1.75
C ILE A 79 9.65 0.74 2.43
N PHE A 80 9.24 1.83 1.78
CA PHE A 80 9.34 3.18 2.34
C PHE A 80 8.57 3.32 3.65
N VAL A 81 7.31 2.88 3.69
CA VAL A 81 6.49 2.93 4.91
C VAL A 81 7.07 2.02 6.01
N GLY A 82 7.56 0.83 5.65
CA GLY A 82 8.24 -0.08 6.58
C GLY A 82 9.44 0.57 7.25
N CYS A 83 10.28 1.29 6.50
CA CYS A 83 11.42 2.03 7.02
C CYS A 83 11.01 3.19 7.95
N ILE A 84 9.89 3.86 7.66
CA ILE A 84 9.39 4.99 8.46
C ILE A 84 8.79 4.54 9.81
N ILE A 85 8.15 3.37 9.84
CA ILE A 85 7.56 2.78 11.06
C ILE A 85 8.65 2.23 11.99
N LEU A 86 9.83 1.91 11.44
CA LEU A 86 10.96 1.32 12.15
C LEU A 86 11.54 2.32 13.17
N GLU A 87 11.02 2.26 14.39
CA GLU A 87 11.41 3.09 15.53
C GLU A 87 11.61 2.20 16.77
N ASN A 88 12.22 2.73 17.83
CA ASN A 88 12.78 2.01 18.99
C ASN A 88 11.85 1.07 19.79
N ASN A 89 10.58 0.86 19.40
CA ASN A 89 9.66 -0.06 20.06
C ASN A 89 9.58 -1.41 19.33
N VAL A 90 9.67 -2.50 20.09
CA VAL A 90 9.66 -3.88 19.58
C VAL A 90 8.46 -4.19 18.69
N LEU A 91 7.24 -3.78 19.09
CA LEU A 91 6.01 -3.99 18.30
C LEU A 91 6.06 -3.27 16.93
N ARG A 92 6.72 -2.11 16.89
CA ARG A 92 6.83 -1.27 15.69
C ARG A 92 7.92 -1.79 14.76
N ILE A 93 9.02 -2.30 15.31
CA ILE A 93 10.05 -3.02 14.54
C ILE A 93 9.44 -4.24 13.84
N ILE A 94 8.64 -5.04 14.53
CA ILE A 94 7.98 -6.21 13.96
C ILE A 94 7.03 -5.79 12.83
N ALA A 95 6.13 -4.82 13.09
CA ALA A 95 5.20 -4.33 12.10
C ALA A 95 5.89 -3.72 10.86
N GLY A 96 6.92 -2.90 11.07
CA GLY A 96 7.70 -2.27 9.99
C GLY A 96 8.48 -3.28 9.17
N THR A 97 9.03 -4.31 9.81
CA THR A 97 9.78 -5.37 9.12
C THR A 97 8.83 -6.25 8.28
N ILE A 98 7.64 -6.58 8.79
CA ILE A 98 6.62 -7.31 8.01
C ILE A 98 6.22 -6.51 6.77
N ILE A 99 5.87 -5.22 6.94
CA ILE A 99 5.47 -4.37 5.80
C ILE A 99 6.62 -4.21 4.80
N GLY A 100 7.86 -4.01 5.29
CA GLY A 100 9.04 -3.91 4.44
C GLY A 100 9.31 -5.20 3.66
N PHE A 101 9.18 -6.35 4.30
CA PHE A 101 9.38 -7.66 3.67
C PHE A 101 8.29 -7.96 2.63
N VAL A 102 7.04 -7.61 2.93
CA VAL A 102 5.95 -7.66 1.95
C VAL A 102 6.27 -6.76 0.77
N GLY A 103 6.78 -5.55 0.98
CA GLY A 103 7.20 -4.66 -0.09
C GLY A 103 8.28 -5.25 -1.01
N VAL A 104 9.29 -5.91 -0.45
CA VAL A 104 10.30 -6.65 -1.22
C VAL A 104 9.66 -7.79 -2.01
N GLY A 105 8.70 -8.51 -1.42
CA GLY A 105 7.91 -9.54 -2.12
C GLY A 105 7.14 -8.98 -3.32
N TYR A 106 6.50 -7.82 -3.17
CA TYR A 106 5.80 -7.14 -4.27
C TYR A 106 6.76 -6.68 -5.38
N CYS A 107 7.95 -6.18 -5.04
CA CYS A 107 8.98 -5.87 -6.03
C CYS A 107 9.49 -7.13 -6.76
N ALA A 108 9.65 -8.26 -6.05
CA ALA A 108 10.09 -9.51 -6.66
C ALA A 108 9.02 -10.11 -7.59
N LEU A 109 7.74 -9.93 -7.25
CA LEU A 109 6.61 -10.37 -8.08
C LEU A 109 6.53 -9.64 -9.43
N GLU A 110 7.09 -8.44 -9.56
CA GLU A 110 7.18 -7.77 -10.86
C GLU A 110 8.07 -8.52 -11.86
N PHE A 111 9.14 -9.16 -11.39
CA PHE A 111 10.03 -9.95 -12.24
C PHE A 111 9.44 -11.32 -12.61
N LEU A 112 8.27 -11.66 -12.09
CA LEU A 112 7.50 -12.86 -12.45
C LEU A 112 6.37 -12.46 -13.42
N PRO A 113 6.58 -12.51 -14.75
CA PRO A 113 5.61 -12.05 -15.77
C PRO A 113 4.31 -12.88 -15.86
N SER A 114 4.08 -13.81 -14.94
CA SER A 114 2.98 -14.79 -14.99
C SER A 114 1.82 -14.49 -14.03
N ILE A 115 1.89 -13.43 -13.22
CA ILE A 115 0.78 -13.00 -12.38
C ILE A 115 0.05 -11.87 -13.11
N GLU A 116 -1.14 -12.16 -13.63
CA GLU A 116 -2.02 -11.13 -14.15
C GLU A 116 -2.32 -10.11 -13.03
N PRO A 117 -2.10 -8.81 -13.27
CA PRO A 117 -2.47 -7.78 -12.32
C PRO A 117 -3.96 -7.90 -11.97
N PRO A 118 -4.33 -7.90 -10.67
CA PRO A 118 -5.73 -7.96 -10.27
C PRO A 118 -6.52 -6.81 -10.92
N SER A 119 -7.81 -7.04 -11.15
CA SER A 119 -8.74 -6.16 -11.88
C SER A 119 -8.71 -4.67 -11.46
N ASN A 120 -8.28 -4.38 -10.22
CA ASN A 120 -8.07 -3.02 -9.71
C ASN A 120 -6.92 -2.24 -10.38
N MET A 121 -6.10 -2.90 -11.21
CA MET A 121 -5.02 -2.32 -12.03
C MET A 121 -5.37 -2.38 -13.54
N ARG A 122 -6.48 -3.03 -13.91
CA ARG A 122 -6.89 -3.29 -15.30
C ARG A 122 -7.88 -2.27 -15.87
N ASP A 123 -8.61 -1.56 -15.00
CA ASP A 123 -9.54 -0.49 -15.43
C ASP A 123 -8.82 0.83 -15.78
N ALA A 124 -7.49 0.91 -15.60
CA ALA A 124 -6.70 2.07 -16.03
C ALA A 124 -6.53 2.16 -17.56
N ASP A 125 -6.68 1.04 -18.28
CA ASP A 125 -6.58 0.99 -19.75
C ASP A 125 -7.94 1.15 -20.47
N ALA A 126 -9.06 1.22 -19.74
CA ALA A 126 -10.40 1.22 -20.35
C ALA A 126 -10.93 2.61 -20.75
N GLY A 127 -10.14 3.68 -20.62
CA GLY A 127 -10.68 5.05 -20.69
C GLY A 127 -10.10 6.02 -21.71
N TRP A 128 -9.00 5.71 -22.41
CA TRP A 128 -8.31 6.75 -23.21
C TRP A 128 -7.60 6.21 -24.45
N GLY A 129 -8.40 5.63 -25.36
CA GLY A 129 -7.96 5.25 -26.71
C GLY A 129 -9.09 4.96 -27.71
N ALA A 130 -10.35 5.05 -27.31
CA ALA A 130 -11.50 4.67 -28.14
C ALA A 130 -12.35 5.86 -28.66
N GLU A 131 -11.88 7.09 -28.55
CA GLU A 131 -12.65 8.29 -28.96
C GLU A 131 -11.85 9.34 -29.75
N GLN A 132 -10.80 8.92 -30.48
CA GLN A 132 -10.21 9.77 -31.52
C GLN A 132 -9.95 9.00 -32.81
N VAL A 133 -11.03 8.77 -33.57
CA VAL A 133 -11.06 8.78 -35.04
C VAL A 133 -12.44 9.23 -35.50
#